data_AF-A0AA90XV33-F1
#
_entry.id   AF-A0AA90XV33-F1
#
_cell.length_a   1.000
_cell.length_b   1.000
_cell.length_c   1.000
_cell.angle_alpha   90.00
_cell.angle_beta   90.00
_cell.angle_gamma   90.00
#
_symmetry.space_group_name_H-M   'P 1'
#
loop_
_entity.id
_entity.type
_entity.pdbx_description
1 polymer ?
#
loop_
_entity_poly.entity_id
_entity_poly.type
_entity_poly.pdbx_seq_one_letter_code
_entity_poly.pdbx_strand_id
1 'polypeptide(L)'
;MILSLSLFLIQPAMASIGIGASRIIFAESDSSQSININNRSQNQPYLINVGISDSLSAKSTNSVFMSTPALFRIEPDSMNKVRILKKSNAMPKDKESVFYLNIMAIPTGKTGQDSNDDKVGGTLQVATGNTLKLFYRPDNLPITHKEAMGKLQFSKEGQGIKVSNPTPYFISLNKLQIDGSKVKLDVIKGTSMIAPFASNTYPITAGKGKAEWAAINDYGGVEKFSGTVN
;
A
#
# COMPACT_ATOMS: atom_id res chain seq x y z
N MET A 1 -30.96 -0.39 -44.66
CA MET A 1 -30.79 -0.03 -43.24
C MET A 1 -29.56 -0.78 -42.72
N ILE A 2 -28.39 -0.15 -42.73
CA ILE A 2 -27.14 -0.78 -42.28
C ILE A 2 -26.94 -0.39 -40.82
N LEU A 3 -27.07 -1.37 -39.94
CA LEU A 3 -26.90 -1.23 -38.49
C LEU A 3 -25.39 -1.24 -38.20
N SER A 4 -24.81 -0.07 -37.94
CA SER A 4 -23.39 0.04 -37.61
C SER A 4 -23.18 -0.31 -36.13
N LEU A 5 -22.52 -1.44 -35.88
CA LEU A 5 -22.19 -1.94 -34.55
C LEU A 5 -20.87 -1.29 -34.08
N SER A 6 -20.96 -0.23 -33.28
CA SER A 6 -19.79 0.43 -32.69
C SER A 6 -19.16 -0.45 -31.60
N LEU A 7 -18.02 -1.06 -31.92
CA LEU A 7 -17.17 -1.78 -30.98
C LEU A 7 -16.42 -0.76 -30.10
N PHE A 8 -16.81 -0.62 -28.82
CA PHE A 8 -16.03 0.14 -27.84
C PHE A 8 -14.75 -0.65 -27.50
N LEU A 9 -13.64 -0.28 -28.13
CA LEU A 9 -12.31 -0.74 -27.74
C LEU A 9 -11.95 -0.12 -26.38
N ILE A 10 -12.02 -0.92 -25.32
CA ILE A 10 -11.54 -0.56 -23.98
C ILE A 10 -10.02 -0.44 -24.09
N GLN A 11 -9.48 0.77 -24.17
CA GLN A 11 -8.03 0.96 -24.08
C GLN A 11 -7.58 0.64 -22.65
N PRO A 12 -6.64 -0.31 -22.45
CA PRO A 12 -6.07 -0.53 -21.14
C PRO A 12 -5.33 0.73 -20.71
N ALA A 13 -5.70 1.29 -19.56
CA ALA A 13 -4.94 2.34 -18.92
C ALA A 13 -3.58 1.77 -18.53
N MET A 14 -2.55 1.99 -19.35
CA MET A 14 -1.19 1.58 -19.02
C MET A 14 -0.61 2.57 -18.02
N ALA A 15 -0.49 2.14 -16.76
CA ALA A 15 0.33 2.86 -15.80
C ALA A 15 1.77 2.85 -16.33
N SER A 16 2.31 4.04 -16.62
CA SER A 16 3.68 4.18 -17.12
C SER A 16 4.71 3.63 -16.12
N ILE A 17 4.45 3.72 -14.82
CA ILE A 17 5.33 3.18 -13.78
C ILE A 17 4.64 2.03 -13.04
N GLY A 18 5.26 0.85 -13.07
CA GLY A 18 4.79 -0.36 -12.39
C GLY A 18 5.75 -0.83 -11.30
N ILE A 19 5.24 -1.16 -10.12
CA ILE A 19 6.03 -1.65 -8.98
C ILE A 19 5.75 -3.15 -8.80
N GLY A 20 6.81 -3.94 -8.60
CA GLY A 20 6.73 -5.41 -8.55
C GLY A 20 6.04 -6.01 -7.32
N ALA A 21 5.59 -5.19 -6.36
CA ALA A 21 4.93 -5.62 -5.14
C ALA A 21 3.91 -4.57 -4.68
N SER A 22 2.91 -4.98 -3.90
CA SER A 22 1.94 -4.08 -3.25
C SER A 22 2.29 -3.77 -1.78
N ARG A 23 3.24 -4.53 -1.24
CA ARG A 23 3.78 -4.42 0.13
C ARG A 23 5.12 -5.15 0.22
N ILE A 24 5.85 -4.87 1.28
CA ILE A 24 7.18 -5.44 1.51
C ILE A 24 7.21 -6.02 2.91
N ILE A 25 7.62 -7.28 3.01
CA ILE A 25 7.93 -7.92 4.29
C ILE A 25 9.45 -7.96 4.41
N PHE A 26 9.97 -7.36 5.46
CA PHE A 26 11.39 -7.33 5.79
C PHE A 26 11.58 -8.16 7.07
N ALA A 27 12.11 -9.37 6.95
CA ALA A 27 12.32 -10.25 8.09
C ALA A 27 13.45 -9.73 8.99
N GLU A 28 13.48 -10.12 10.26
CA GLU A 28 14.55 -9.72 11.18
C GLU A 28 15.90 -10.24 10.70
N SER A 29 15.93 -11.47 10.19
CA SER A 29 17.10 -12.11 9.60
C SER A 29 17.61 -11.42 8.32
N ASP A 30 16.79 -10.61 7.65
CA ASP A 30 17.17 -10.02 6.37
C ASP A 30 18.17 -8.88 6.55
N SER A 31 19.21 -8.88 5.72
CA SER A 31 20.12 -7.72 5.58
C SER A 31 19.56 -6.69 4.59
N SER A 32 18.80 -7.15 3.59
CA SER A 32 18.19 -6.29 2.58
C SER A 32 16.98 -6.95 1.93
N GLN A 33 16.06 -6.14 1.42
CA GLN A 33 14.99 -6.53 0.52
C GLN A 33 15.09 -5.74 -0.79
N SER A 34 14.56 -6.26 -1.89
CA SER A 34 14.63 -5.58 -3.18
C SER A 34 13.27 -5.50 -3.84
N ILE A 35 13.01 -4.37 -4.50
CA ILE A 35 11.82 -4.19 -5.35
C ILE A 35 12.23 -3.76 -6.75
N ASN A 36 11.45 -4.17 -7.73
CA ASN A 36 11.61 -3.74 -9.11
C ASN A 36 10.63 -2.60 -9.41
N ILE A 37 11.15 -1.55 -10.04
CA ILE A 37 10.39 -0.43 -10.59
C ILE A 37 10.56 -0.48 -12.09
N ASN A 38 9.44 -0.51 -12.81
CA ASN A 38 9.39 -0.66 -14.26
C ASN A 38 8.82 0.60 -14.87
N ASN A 39 9.46 1.10 -15.92
CA ASN A 39 8.89 2.08 -16.82
C ASN A 39 8.35 1.38 -18.05
N ARG A 40 7.03 1.30 -18.17
CA ARG A 40 6.31 0.71 -19.29
C ARG A 40 5.88 1.74 -20.34
N SER A 41 6.30 3.00 -20.20
CA SER A 41 6.10 3.99 -21.25
C SER A 41 7.00 3.67 -22.43
N GLN A 42 6.54 4.02 -23.63
CA GLN A 42 7.28 3.77 -24.87
C GLN A 42 8.30 4.87 -25.21
N ASN A 43 8.12 6.08 -24.68
CA ASN A 43 8.90 7.25 -25.09
C ASN A 43 9.17 8.26 -23.96
N GLN A 44 8.79 7.96 -22.72
CA GLN A 44 8.88 8.92 -21.62
C GLN A 44 9.85 8.42 -20.53
N PRO A 45 11.04 9.02 -20.38
CA PRO A 45 11.87 8.76 -19.21
C PRO A 45 11.25 9.40 -17.95
N TYR A 46 11.55 8.82 -16.79
CA TYR A 46 11.13 9.34 -15.50
C TYR A 46 12.32 9.49 -14.55
N LEU A 47 12.29 10.52 -13.72
CA LEU A 47 13.12 10.61 -12.52
C LEU A 47 12.35 9.97 -11.37
N ILE A 48 12.93 8.93 -10.78
CA ILE A 48 12.35 8.18 -9.67
C ILE A 48 13.02 8.60 -8.38
N ASN A 49 12.24 9.14 -7.44
CA ASN A 49 12.66 9.41 -6.07
C ASN A 49 12.06 8.34 -5.15
N VAL A 50 12.89 7.67 -4.36
CA VAL A 50 12.50 6.64 -3.40
C VAL A 50 12.96 7.02 -2.00
N GLY A 51 12.01 7.15 -1.08
CA GLY A 51 12.26 7.40 0.32
C GLY A 51 11.46 6.48 1.23
N ILE A 52 11.86 6.38 2.50
CA ILE A 52 11.14 5.62 3.51
C ILE A 52 10.69 6.56 4.63
N SER A 53 9.47 6.39 5.11
CA SER A 53 8.88 7.15 6.22
C SER A 53 8.29 6.23 7.28
N ASP A 54 8.23 6.72 8.52
CA ASP A 54 7.70 5.97 9.66
C ASP A 54 6.17 6.11 9.80
N SER A 55 5.56 6.99 9.01
CA SER A 55 4.11 7.14 8.92
C SER A 55 3.66 7.50 7.51
N LEU A 56 2.38 7.25 7.22
CA LEU A 56 1.77 7.50 5.92
C LEU A 56 1.78 8.99 5.51
N SER A 57 1.73 9.90 6.49
CA SER A 57 1.65 11.35 6.26
C SER A 57 3.00 12.06 6.38
N ALA A 58 4.05 11.38 6.85
CA ALA A 58 5.38 11.98 7.01
C ALA A 58 6.16 11.99 5.68
N LYS A 59 6.71 13.15 5.32
CA LYS A 59 7.79 13.23 4.33
C LYS A 59 9.07 12.75 5.03
N SER A 60 9.66 11.66 4.51
CA SER A 60 10.88 10.97 4.98
C SER A 60 11.54 11.57 6.22
N THR A 61 11.32 10.93 7.36
CA THR A 61 12.00 11.21 8.63
C THR A 61 13.16 10.23 8.80
N ASN A 62 13.96 10.37 9.86
CA ASN A 62 15.09 9.50 10.24
C ASN A 62 14.69 8.02 10.42
N SER A 63 14.31 7.37 9.33
CA SER A 63 13.83 6.01 9.33
C SER A 63 15.00 5.06 9.54
N VAL A 64 14.73 3.99 10.28
CA VAL A 64 15.65 2.87 10.49
C VAL A 64 15.91 2.07 9.22
N PHE A 65 15.25 2.41 8.11
CA PHE A 65 15.53 1.89 6.78
C PHE A 65 16.08 2.96 5.83
N MET A 66 16.73 2.52 4.75
CA MET A 66 17.06 3.34 3.58
C MET A 66 16.86 2.58 2.28
N SER A 67 16.58 3.32 1.21
CA SER A 67 16.50 2.85 -0.17
C SER A 67 17.79 3.21 -0.93
N THR A 68 18.25 2.30 -1.77
CA THR A 68 19.42 2.49 -2.65
C THR A 68 19.14 1.92 -4.05
N PRO A 69 19.29 2.73 -5.12
CA PRO A 69 19.45 4.19 -5.11
C PRO A 69 18.19 4.92 -4.61
N ALA A 70 18.36 6.10 -4.00
CA ALA A 70 17.24 6.94 -3.54
C ALA A 70 16.72 7.89 -4.63
N LEU A 71 17.53 8.18 -5.66
CA LEU A 71 17.15 9.00 -6.79
C LEU A 71 17.84 8.46 -8.05
N PHE A 72 17.09 8.19 -9.10
CA PHE A 72 17.64 7.69 -10.35
C PHE A 72 16.70 7.96 -11.52
N ARG A 73 17.27 7.99 -12.73
CA ARG A 73 16.51 8.06 -13.98
C ARG A 73 16.20 6.65 -14.48
N ILE A 74 15.00 6.44 -14.99
CA ILE A 74 14.56 5.21 -15.65
C ILE A 74 14.12 5.53 -17.08
N GLU A 75 14.69 4.83 -18.06
CA GLU A 75 14.39 5.03 -19.48
C GLU A 75 13.08 4.33 -19.89
N PRO A 76 12.49 4.65 -21.05
CA PRO A 76 11.36 3.89 -21.60
C PRO A 76 11.64 2.39 -21.68
N ASP A 77 10.60 1.58 -21.49
CA ASP A 77 10.63 0.11 -21.52
C ASP A 77 11.79 -0.53 -20.71
N SER A 78 12.12 0.07 -19.56
CA SER A 78 13.23 -0.38 -18.72
C SER A 78 12.82 -0.67 -17.28
N MET A 79 13.68 -1.39 -16.56
CA MET A 79 13.49 -1.77 -15.17
C MET A 79 14.72 -1.39 -14.36
N ASN A 80 14.50 -0.82 -13.17
CA ASN A 80 15.53 -0.66 -12.16
C ASN A 80 15.14 -1.36 -10.86
N LYS A 81 16.15 -1.88 -10.18
CA LYS A 81 16.02 -2.52 -8.86
C LYS A 81 16.40 -1.53 -7.77
N VAL A 82 15.55 -1.41 -6.76
CA VAL A 82 15.82 -0.63 -5.55
C VAL A 82 15.99 -1.59 -4.39
N ARG A 83 17.09 -1.44 -3.65
CA ARG A 83 17.40 -2.21 -2.46
C ARG A 83 17.07 -1.41 -1.20
N ILE A 84 16.30 -2.04 -0.33
CA ILE A 84 15.93 -1.54 0.99
C ILE A 84 16.87 -2.18 1.99
N LEU A 85 17.50 -1.35 2.81
CA LEU A 85 18.51 -1.73 3.79
C LEU A 85 18.06 -1.30 5.18
N LYS A 86 18.33 -2.14 6.18
CA LYS A 86 18.10 -1.84 7.59
C LYS A 86 19.35 -1.16 8.16
N LYS A 87 19.21 0.03 8.72
CA LYS A 87 20.28 0.79 9.38
C LYS A 87 20.52 0.36 10.83
N SER A 88 19.48 -0.14 11.49
CA SER A 88 19.52 -0.52 12.91
C SER A 88 18.60 -1.70 13.20
N ASN A 89 19.00 -2.53 14.15
CA ASN A 89 18.21 -3.64 14.69
C ASN A 89 17.38 -3.24 15.93
N ALA A 90 17.32 -1.95 16.28
CA ALA A 90 16.58 -1.45 17.42
C ALA A 90 15.06 -1.37 17.14
N MET A 91 14.44 -2.51 16.86
CA MET A 91 13.00 -2.66 16.66
C MET A 91 12.42 -3.71 17.63
N PRO A 92 11.12 -3.64 17.95
CA PRO A 92 10.45 -4.65 18.77
C PRO A 92 10.64 -6.06 18.19
N LYS A 93 10.87 -7.03 19.08
CA LYS A 93 11.07 -8.45 18.69
C LYS A 93 9.82 -9.31 18.88
N ASP A 94 8.80 -8.75 19.51
CA ASP A 94 7.57 -9.42 19.91
C ASP A 94 6.37 -9.05 19.01
N LYS A 95 6.53 -8.08 18.10
CA LYS A 95 5.50 -7.62 17.17
C LYS A 95 6.08 -6.98 15.92
N GLU A 96 5.26 -6.93 14.88
CA GLU A 96 5.59 -6.20 13.67
C GLU A 96 5.71 -4.68 13.92
N SER A 97 6.52 -4.04 13.09
CA SER A 97 6.56 -2.58 12.95
C SER A 97 6.24 -2.21 11.50
N VAL A 98 5.53 -1.09 11.29
CA VAL A 98 5.15 -0.63 9.95
C VAL A 98 5.87 0.66 9.58
N PHE A 99 6.37 0.68 8.35
CA PHE A 99 6.99 1.79 7.66
C PHE A 99 6.36 1.92 6.28
N TYR A 100 6.74 2.96 5.55
CA TYR A 100 6.16 3.25 4.24
C TYR A 100 7.26 3.58 3.24
N LEU A 101 7.31 2.80 2.15
CA LEU A 101 8.16 3.09 1.01
C LEU A 101 7.40 4.02 0.06
N ASN A 102 7.94 5.22 -0.13
CA ASN A 102 7.37 6.25 -0.99
C ASN A 102 8.17 6.32 -2.28
N ILE A 103 7.49 6.15 -3.42
CA ILE A 103 8.07 6.18 -4.75
C ILE A 103 7.37 7.27 -5.55
N MET A 104 8.10 8.32 -5.91
CA MET A 104 7.63 9.39 -6.79
C MET A 104 8.26 9.24 -8.17
N ALA A 105 7.43 9.12 -9.19
CA ALA A 105 7.84 9.18 -10.58
C ALA A 105 7.54 10.56 -11.15
N ILE A 106 8.61 11.30 -11.45
CA ILE A 106 8.57 12.65 -11.96
C ILE A 106 8.84 12.57 -13.47
N PRO A 107 7.87 12.93 -14.33
CA PRO A 107 8.12 12.95 -15.77
C PRO A 107 9.20 13.99 -16.09
N THR A 108 10.03 13.72 -17.08
CA THR A 108 10.90 14.78 -17.60
C THR A 108 10.01 15.81 -18.29
N GLY A 109 10.08 17.06 -17.86
CA GLY A 109 9.38 18.13 -18.56
C GLY A 109 9.83 18.19 -20.02
N LYS A 110 8.92 18.55 -20.92
CA LYS A 110 9.31 18.94 -22.27
C LYS A 110 10.14 20.22 -22.11
N THR A 111 11.45 20.16 -22.30
CA THR A 111 12.22 21.35 -22.69
C THR A 111 11.52 21.90 -23.92
N GLY A 112 11.20 23.20 -23.89
CA GLY A 112 10.32 23.86 -24.84
C GLY A 112 10.39 23.26 -26.24
N GLN A 113 9.24 22.82 -26.76
CA GLN A 113 9.05 23.08 -28.16
C GLN A 113 9.09 24.60 -28.26
N ASP A 114 10.21 25.12 -28.76
CA ASP A 114 10.23 26.40 -29.47
C ASP A 114 9.26 26.25 -30.64
N SER A 115 7.96 26.27 -30.34
CA SER A 115 6.97 26.56 -31.35
C SER A 115 7.22 28.02 -31.70
N ASN A 116 7.76 28.26 -32.90
CA ASN A 116 7.76 29.54 -33.60
C ASN A 116 6.32 30.00 -33.91
N ASP A 117 5.40 29.85 -32.96
CA ASP A 117 3.98 30.08 -33.08
C ASP A 117 3.55 30.72 -31.75
N ASP A 118 2.99 31.93 -31.83
CA ASP A 118 2.65 32.86 -30.72
C ASP A 118 1.56 32.35 -29.76
N LYS A 119 1.52 31.04 -29.49
CA LYS A 119 0.56 30.42 -28.58
C LYS A 119 1.24 30.14 -27.25
N VAL A 120 0.94 30.99 -26.28
CA VAL A 120 1.24 30.73 -24.86
C VAL A 120 0.41 29.53 -24.40
N GLY A 121 0.97 28.33 -24.51
CA GLY A 121 0.37 27.09 -24.01
C GLY A 121 0.89 26.74 -22.61
N GLY A 122 0.00 26.52 -21.65
CA GLY A 122 0.35 25.94 -20.36
C GLY A 122 0.46 24.42 -20.45
N THR A 123 1.53 23.82 -19.91
CA THR A 123 1.64 22.35 -19.80
C THR A 123 1.35 21.91 -18.37
N LEU A 124 0.39 21.00 -18.19
CA LEU A 124 0.16 20.31 -16.93
C LEU A 124 1.01 19.04 -16.90
N GLN A 125 1.91 18.96 -15.92
CA GLN A 125 2.69 17.74 -15.66
C GLN A 125 2.21 17.09 -14.37
N VAL A 126 1.96 15.79 -14.42
CA VAL A 126 1.47 15.00 -13.29
C VAL A 126 2.55 14.00 -12.89
N ALA A 127 3.07 14.13 -11.68
CA ALA A 127 3.92 13.10 -11.08
C ALA A 127 3.03 12.03 -10.43
N THR A 128 3.43 10.76 -10.55
CA THR A 128 2.73 9.64 -9.89
C THR A 128 3.46 9.25 -8.62
N GLY A 129 2.76 9.28 -7.49
CA GLY A 129 3.26 8.82 -6.20
C GLY A 129 2.64 7.48 -5.81
N ASN A 130 3.47 6.52 -5.41
CA ASN A 130 3.03 5.26 -4.82
C ASN A 130 3.61 5.13 -3.41
N THR A 131 2.76 4.72 -2.46
CA THR A 131 3.17 4.47 -1.08
C THR A 131 2.84 3.03 -0.70
N LEU A 132 3.87 2.23 -0.45
CA LEU A 132 3.76 0.82 -0.10
C LEU A 132 3.99 0.64 1.40
N LYS A 133 3.24 -0.25 2.03
CA LYS A 133 3.52 -0.68 3.40
C LYS A 133 4.79 -1.54 3.41
N LEU A 134 5.72 -1.21 4.28
CA LEU A 134 6.94 -1.95 4.59
C LEU A 134 6.80 -2.47 6.03
N PHE A 135 6.57 -3.77 6.18
CA PHE A 135 6.46 -4.40 7.49
C PHE A 135 7.81 -4.99 7.88
N TYR A 136 8.35 -4.53 9.00
CA TYR A 136 9.40 -5.27 9.70
C TYR A 136 8.77 -6.38 10.52
N ARG A 137 9.24 -7.61 10.32
CA ARG A 137 8.70 -8.80 10.98
C ARG A 137 9.79 -9.53 11.76
N PRO A 138 9.68 -9.61 13.09
CA PRO A 138 10.51 -10.49 13.91
C PRO A 138 10.39 -11.96 13.48
N ASP A 139 11.50 -12.71 13.56
CA ASP A 139 11.52 -14.08 13.03
C ASP A 139 10.72 -15.07 13.90
N ASN A 140 10.54 -14.76 15.19
CA ASN A 140 10.01 -15.68 16.20
C ASN A 140 8.60 -15.31 16.70
N LEU A 141 7.72 -14.83 15.82
CA LEU A 141 6.32 -14.57 16.19
C LEU A 141 5.55 -15.90 16.39
N PRO A 142 4.66 -15.99 17.40
CA PRO A 142 4.06 -17.24 17.86
C PRO A 142 3.03 -17.88 16.92
N ILE A 143 2.57 -17.16 15.89
CA ILE A 143 1.57 -17.61 14.92
C ILE A 143 1.94 -17.10 13.53
N THR A 144 1.36 -17.69 12.49
CA THR A 144 1.50 -17.19 11.11
C THR A 144 0.66 -15.94 10.87
N HIS A 145 1.02 -15.14 9.86
CA HIS A 145 0.20 -13.99 9.45
C HIS A 145 -1.21 -14.42 9.02
N LYS A 146 -1.35 -15.57 8.36
CA LYS A 146 -2.66 -16.12 7.97
C LYS A 146 -3.56 -16.42 9.16
N GLU A 147 -3.03 -17.08 10.18
CA GLU A 147 -3.76 -17.31 11.43
C GLU A 147 -4.09 -15.99 12.12
N ALA A 148 -3.18 -15.02 12.10
CA ALA A 148 -3.39 -13.71 12.70
C ALA A 148 -4.57 -12.96 12.07
N MET A 149 -4.68 -12.97 10.73
CA MET A 149 -5.81 -12.37 10.01
C MET A 149 -7.16 -12.97 10.42
N GLY A 150 -7.20 -14.25 10.78
CA GLY A 150 -8.41 -14.95 11.23
C GLY A 150 -8.79 -14.70 12.69
N LYS A 151 -7.93 -14.06 13.50
CA LYS A 151 -8.10 -13.90 14.95
C LYS A 151 -8.65 -12.55 15.39
N LEU A 152 -9.17 -11.73 14.46
CA LEU A 152 -9.84 -10.48 14.83
C LEU A 152 -11.05 -10.76 15.72
N GLN A 153 -11.20 -9.95 16.77
CA GLN A 153 -12.29 -10.06 17.73
C GLN A 153 -13.24 -8.89 17.60
N PHE A 154 -14.53 -9.16 17.72
CA PHE A 154 -15.59 -8.17 17.51
C PHE A 154 -16.42 -8.06 18.79
N SER A 155 -16.59 -6.83 19.28
CA SER A 155 -17.41 -6.54 20.45
C SER A 155 -18.15 -5.24 20.27
N LYS A 156 -19.34 -5.12 20.86
CA LYS A 156 -20.06 -3.85 20.88
C LYS A 156 -19.35 -2.82 21.79
N GLU A 157 -19.22 -1.58 21.32
CA GLU A 157 -18.67 -0.48 22.11
C GLU A 157 -19.45 0.81 21.81
N GLY A 158 -20.26 1.25 22.77
CA GLY A 158 -21.16 2.39 22.60
C GLY A 158 -22.15 2.19 21.43
N GLN A 159 -22.12 3.10 20.47
CA GLN A 159 -22.93 3.06 19.24
C GLN A 159 -22.22 2.41 18.05
N GLY A 160 -21.05 1.79 18.28
CA GLY A 160 -20.26 1.15 17.22
C GLY A 160 -19.82 -0.26 17.56
N ILE A 161 -19.05 -0.84 16.64
CA ILE A 161 -18.41 -2.14 16.81
C ILE A 161 -16.91 -1.92 16.92
N LYS A 162 -16.34 -2.38 18.04
CA LYS A 162 -14.90 -2.46 18.27
C LYS A 162 -14.36 -3.73 17.63
N VAL A 163 -13.36 -3.56 16.78
CA VAL A 163 -12.60 -4.65 16.19
C VAL A 163 -11.22 -4.65 16.79
N SER A 164 -10.90 -5.69 17.54
CA SER A 164 -9.63 -5.85 18.25
C SER A 164 -8.74 -6.84 17.54
N ASN A 165 -7.46 -6.49 17.42
CA ASN A 165 -6.42 -7.37 16.92
C ASN A 165 -5.58 -7.87 18.10
N PRO A 166 -5.79 -9.10 18.59
CA PRO A 166 -5.04 -9.66 19.71
C PRO A 166 -3.65 -10.20 19.31
N THR A 167 -3.21 -9.97 18.06
CA THR A 167 -2.07 -10.66 17.46
C THR A 167 -0.86 -9.72 17.30
N PRO A 168 0.36 -10.27 17.12
CA PRO A 168 1.56 -9.46 16.90
C PRO A 168 1.72 -8.92 15.47
N TYR A 169 0.71 -9.06 14.60
CA TYR A 169 0.75 -8.68 13.19
C TYR A 169 -0.13 -7.47 12.89
N PHE A 170 0.21 -6.66 11.89
CA PHE A 170 -0.70 -5.66 11.33
C PHE A 170 -1.73 -6.33 10.41
N ILE A 171 -3.01 -6.17 10.70
CA ILE A 171 -4.07 -6.74 9.86
C ILE A 171 -4.62 -5.66 8.93
N SER A 172 -4.31 -5.77 7.63
CA SER A 172 -4.83 -4.86 6.60
C SER A 172 -6.15 -5.37 6.04
N LEU A 173 -7.23 -4.64 6.26
CA LEU A 173 -8.57 -4.96 5.82
C LEU A 173 -8.80 -4.49 4.38
N ASN A 174 -9.19 -5.41 3.51
CA ASN A 174 -9.73 -5.12 2.18
C ASN A 174 -11.25 -4.89 2.25
N LYS A 175 -11.94 -5.60 3.14
CA LYS A 175 -13.39 -5.52 3.32
C LYS A 175 -13.76 -5.83 4.77
N LEU A 176 -14.79 -5.15 5.27
CA LEU A 176 -15.42 -5.46 6.55
C LEU A 176 -16.94 -5.30 6.42
N GLN A 177 -17.69 -6.27 6.91
CA GLN A 177 -19.14 -6.31 6.96
C GLN A 177 -19.61 -6.84 8.32
N ILE A 178 -20.65 -6.22 8.86
CA ILE A 178 -21.36 -6.69 10.05
C ILE A 178 -22.84 -6.82 9.67
N ASP A 179 -23.42 -8.00 9.83
CA ASP A 179 -24.82 -8.29 9.44
C ASP A 179 -25.15 -7.84 8.00
N GLY A 180 -24.25 -8.13 7.06
CA GLY A 180 -24.37 -7.74 5.65
C GLY A 180 -24.10 -6.25 5.37
N SER A 181 -24.09 -5.40 6.39
CA SER A 181 -23.83 -3.96 6.26
C SER A 181 -22.33 -3.69 6.09
N LYS A 182 -21.98 -3.01 5.00
CA LYS A 182 -20.58 -2.66 4.67
C LYS A 182 -20.05 -1.58 5.60
N VAL A 183 -18.89 -1.83 6.20
CA VAL A 183 -18.16 -0.84 6.99
C VAL A 183 -17.22 -0.06 6.08
N LYS A 184 -17.23 1.27 6.20
CA LYS A 184 -16.31 2.13 5.45
C LYS A 184 -14.90 2.05 6.03
N LEU A 185 -13.95 1.61 5.20
CA LEU A 185 -12.53 1.59 5.50
C LEU A 185 -11.85 2.80 4.85
N ASP A 186 -10.95 3.44 5.58
CA ASP A 186 -10.25 4.65 5.15
C ASP A 186 -8.78 4.52 5.54
N VAL A 187 -7.90 4.60 4.53
CA VAL A 187 -6.45 4.46 4.70
C VAL A 187 -5.86 5.67 5.42
N ILE A 188 -6.35 6.88 5.12
CA ILE A 188 -5.84 8.13 5.69
C ILE A 188 -6.26 8.26 7.15
N LYS A 189 -7.48 7.82 7.48
CA LYS A 189 -7.97 7.78 8.86
C LYS A 189 -7.48 6.55 9.64
N GLY A 190 -6.66 5.69 9.04
CA GLY A 190 -6.11 4.50 9.69
C GLY A 190 -7.11 3.38 9.98
N THR A 191 -8.33 3.43 9.43
CA THR A 191 -9.38 2.44 9.73
C THR A 191 -9.30 1.20 8.84
N SER A 192 -8.45 1.19 7.80
CA SER A 192 -8.21 0.03 6.93
C SER A 192 -7.11 -0.91 7.42
N MET A 193 -6.47 -0.62 8.55
CA MET A 193 -5.41 -1.45 9.12
C MET A 193 -5.47 -1.40 10.64
N ILE A 194 -5.39 -2.55 11.30
CA ILE A 194 -5.39 -2.65 12.75
C ILE A 194 -3.99 -3.06 13.20
N ALA A 195 -3.37 -2.26 14.07
CA ALA A 195 -2.02 -2.51 14.58
C ALA A 195 -1.97 -3.72 15.53
N PRO A 196 -0.78 -4.30 15.77
CA PRO A 196 -0.60 -5.34 16.78
C PRO A 196 -1.14 -4.91 18.14
N PHE A 197 -1.93 -5.78 18.78
CA PHE A 197 -2.51 -5.55 20.11
C PHE A 197 -3.36 -4.27 20.24
N ALA A 198 -3.88 -3.76 19.12
CA ALA A 198 -4.69 -2.55 19.08
C ALA A 198 -6.13 -2.85 18.62
N SER A 199 -6.98 -1.82 18.64
CA SER A 199 -8.37 -1.91 18.20
C SER A 199 -8.81 -0.66 17.46
N ASN A 200 -9.74 -0.81 16.52
CA ASN A 200 -10.46 0.27 15.88
C ASN A 200 -11.96 0.15 16.16
N THR A 201 -12.63 1.27 16.42
CA THR A 201 -14.09 1.30 16.62
C THR A 201 -14.77 1.92 15.41
N TYR A 202 -15.69 1.18 14.81
CA TYR A 202 -16.39 1.57 13.59
C TYR A 202 -17.83 2.02 13.93
N PRO A 203 -18.27 3.19 13.44
CA PRO A 203 -19.60 3.72 13.72
C PRO A 203 -20.65 2.99 12.86
N ILE A 204 -21.04 1.81 13.30
CA ILE A 204 -22.06 0.97 12.67
C ILE A 204 -23.06 0.50 13.72
N THR A 205 -24.34 0.70 13.44
CA THR A 205 -25.45 0.36 14.35
C THR A 205 -25.83 -1.13 14.31
N ALA A 206 -25.13 -1.93 13.50
CA ALA A 206 -25.38 -3.37 13.36
C ALA A 206 -25.19 -4.10 14.69
N GLY A 207 -26.02 -5.12 14.93
CA GLY A 207 -26.22 -5.75 16.24
C GLY A 207 -25.18 -6.80 16.62
N LYS A 208 -25.58 -7.71 17.53
CA LYS A 208 -24.84 -8.93 17.88
C LYS A 208 -25.07 -9.97 16.79
N GLY A 209 -24.22 -9.97 15.77
CA GLY A 209 -24.45 -10.81 14.61
C GLY A 209 -23.17 -11.22 13.90
N LYS A 210 -23.30 -11.55 12.61
CA LYS A 210 -22.21 -12.14 11.83
C LYS A 210 -21.23 -11.04 11.42
N ALA A 211 -19.97 -11.22 11.79
CA ALA A 211 -18.86 -10.43 11.27
C ALA A 211 -18.21 -11.16 10.10
N GLU A 212 -17.98 -10.46 8.98
CA GLU A 212 -17.31 -10.98 7.81
C GLU A 212 -16.25 -9.98 7.37
N TRP A 213 -15.01 -10.43 7.21
CA TRP A 213 -13.92 -9.57 6.77
C TRP A 213 -13.06 -10.26 5.74
N ALA A 214 -12.38 -9.43 4.95
CA ALA A 214 -11.36 -9.88 4.04
C ALA A 214 -10.08 -9.10 4.33
N ALA A 215 -8.98 -9.81 4.52
CA ALA A 215 -7.68 -9.24 4.84
C ALA A 215 -6.67 -9.53 3.73
N ILE A 216 -5.67 -8.64 3.61
CA ILE A 216 -4.63 -8.73 2.59
C ILE A 216 -3.43 -9.48 3.19
N ASN A 217 -3.04 -10.60 2.57
CA ASN A 217 -1.89 -11.39 2.99
C ASN A 217 -0.55 -10.79 2.51
N ASP A 218 0.57 -11.46 2.78
CA ASP A 218 1.91 -10.94 2.47
C ASP A 218 2.18 -10.78 0.96
N TYR A 219 1.51 -11.59 0.14
CA TYR A 219 1.64 -11.59 -1.31
C TYR A 219 0.69 -10.60 -2.00
N GLY A 220 -0.09 -9.84 -1.22
CA GLY A 220 -1.12 -8.94 -1.76
C GLY A 220 -2.44 -9.64 -2.13
N GLY A 221 -2.55 -10.94 -1.87
CA GLY A 221 -3.79 -11.70 -2.05
C GLY A 221 -4.81 -11.40 -0.95
N VAL A 222 -6.09 -11.64 -1.25
CA VAL A 222 -7.20 -11.38 -0.32
C VAL A 222 -7.72 -12.69 0.25
N GLU A 223 -7.71 -12.81 1.58
CA GLU A 223 -8.24 -13.96 2.32
C GLU A 223 -9.49 -13.55 3.09
N LYS A 224 -10.49 -14.45 3.14
CA LYS A 224 -11.81 -14.18 3.71
C LYS A 224 -12.00 -14.96 5.00
N PHE A 225 -12.61 -14.31 5.97
CA PHE A 225 -12.85 -14.84 7.31
C PHE A 225 -14.23 -14.41 7.81
N SER A 226 -14.73 -15.12 8.82
CA SER A 226 -15.99 -14.80 9.48
C SER A 226 -15.93 -15.12 10.97
N GLY A 227 -16.77 -14.44 11.74
CA GLY A 227 -16.89 -14.59 13.18
C GLY A 227 -18.20 -13.97 13.68
N THR A 228 -18.28 -13.75 14.99
CA THR A 228 -19.49 -13.20 15.64
C THR A 228 -19.13 -11.97 16.46
N VAL A 229 -20.04 -11.01 16.50
CA VAL A 229 -19.97 -9.84 17.39
C VAL A 229 -20.49 -10.22 18.77
N ASN A 230 -19.63 -10.09 19.79
CA ASN A 230 -19.96 -10.36 21.19
C ASN A 230 -20.65 -9.17 21.88
#